data_AF-A0A2V9PKW0-F1
#
_entry.id   AF-A0A2V9PKW0-F1
#
_cell.length_a   1.000
_cell.length_b   1.000
_cell.length_c   1.000
_cell.angle_alpha   90.00
_cell.angle_beta   90.00
_cell.angle_gamma   90.00
#
_symmetry.space_group_name_H-M   'P 1'
#
loop_
_entity.id
_entity.type
_entity.pdbx_description
1 polymer ?
#
loop_
_entity_poly.entity_id
_entity_poly.type
_entity_poly.pdbx_seq_one_letter_code
_entity_poly.pdbx_strand_id
1 'polypeptide(L)' 'MQTEAHFDGETIERLEEQSGLLLKMYEAEFAKDPTSPATASSRSNMIALCHSINQIYGKAAALEVANSLGSVTDAIPTDE' A
#
# COMPACT_ATOMS: atom_id res chain seq x y z
N MET A 1 8.79 5.11 24.47
CA MET A 1 8.08 3.82 24.34
C MET A 1 7.41 3.85 22.98
N GLN A 2 7.94 3.12 22.00
CA GLN A 2 7.21 2.86 20.76
C GLN A 2 6.14 1.84 21.15
N THR A 3 4.91 2.30 21.32
CA THR A 3 3.75 1.40 21.35
C THR A 3 3.63 0.85 19.94
N GLU A 4 4.16 -0.34 19.71
CA GLU A 4 3.77 -1.16 18.57
C GLU A 4 2.25 -1.24 18.64
N ALA A 5 1.57 -0.60 17.69
CA ALA A 5 0.12 -0.65 17.61
C ALA A 5 -0.23 -2.11 17.37
N HIS A 6 -0.69 -2.78 18.43
CA HIS A 6 -1.19 -4.14 18.32
C HIS A 6 -2.49 -4.04 17.51
N PHE A 7 -2.42 -4.39 16.24
CA PHE A 7 -3.60 -4.44 15.39
C PHE A 7 -4.62 -5.39 16.03
N ASP A 8 -5.86 -4.94 16.13
CA ASP A 8 -6.96 -5.89 16.28
C ASP A 8 -7.18 -6.61 14.94
N GLY A 9 -7.74 -7.82 15.01
CA GLY A 9 -7.95 -8.64 13.81
C GLY A 9 -8.83 -7.97 12.75
N GLU A 10 -9.78 -7.13 13.18
CA GLU A 10 -10.65 -6.36 12.29
C GLU A 10 -9.86 -5.33 11.48
N THR A 11 -8.88 -4.64 12.09
CA THR A 11 -8.03 -3.69 11.40
C THR A 11 -7.14 -4.39 10.37
N ILE A 12 -6.61 -5.58 10.69
CA ILE A 12 -5.80 -6.37 9.74
C ILE A 12 -6.65 -6.75 8.52
N GLU A 13 -7.81 -7.38 8.75
CA GLU A 13 -8.72 -7.82 7.68
C GLU A 13 -9.09 -6.65 6.77
N ARG A 14 -9.44 -5.50 7.35
CA ARG A 14 -9.78 -4.30 6.58
C ARG A 14 -8.61 -3.75 5.78
N LEU A 15 -7.39 -3.77 6.31
CA LEU A 15 -6.18 -3.35 5.57
C LEU A 15 -5.87 -4.32 4.43
N GLU A 16 -6.02 -5.62 4.64
CA GLU A 16 -5.89 -6.64 3.59
C GLU A 16 -6.92 -6.41 2.48
N GLU A 17 -8.20 -6.20 2.79
CA GLU A 17 -9.23 -5.89 1.81
C GLU A 17 -8.93 -4.63 1.00
N GLN A 18 -8.54 -3.54 1.67
CA GLN A 18 -8.19 -2.28 1.02
C GLN A 18 -6.99 -2.41 0.10
N SER A 19 -5.93 -3.08 0.57
CA SER A 19 -4.73 -3.34 -0.23
C SER A 19 -5.05 -4.22 -1.45
N GLY A 20 -5.85 -5.28 -1.27
CA GLY A 20 -6.26 -6.19 -2.33
C GLY A 20 -7.13 -5.51 -3.39
N LEU A 21 -8.03 -4.61 -2.99
CA LEU A 21 -8.84 -3.84 -3.94
C LEU A 21 -7.98 -2.87 -4.75
N LEU A 22 -7.07 -2.12 -4.11
CA LEU A 22 -6.17 -1.21 -4.80
C LEU A 22 -5.25 -1.94 -5.78
N LEU A 23 -4.72 -3.11 -5.39
CA LEU A 23 -3.89 -3.93 -6.26
C LEU A 23 -4.66 -4.38 -7.50
N LYS A 24 -5.87 -4.93 -7.33
CA LYS A 24 -6.72 -5.36 -8.46
C LYS A 24 -7.05 -4.21 -9.40
N MET A 25 -7.29 -3.00 -8.87
CA MET A 25 -7.51 -1.82 -9.70
C MET A 25 -6.26 -1.43 -10.48
N TYR A 26 -5.09 -1.41 -9.83
CA TYR A 26 -3.83 -1.14 -10.51
C TYR A 26 -3.56 -2.17 -11.61
N GLU A 27 -3.68 -3.47 -11.33
CA GLU A 27 -3.49 -4.54 -12.31
C GLU A 27 -4.46 -4.41 -13.49
N ALA A 28 -5.73 -4.08 -13.22
CA ALA A 28 -6.74 -3.89 -14.27
C ALA A 28 -6.45 -2.68 -15.16
N GLU A 29 -6.03 -1.55 -14.59
CA GLU A 29 -5.65 -0.37 -15.37
C GLU A 29 -4.33 -0.57 -16.12
N PHE A 30 -3.35 -1.20 -15.47
CA PHE A 30 -2.05 -1.52 -16.07
C PHE A 30 -2.20 -2.47 -17.26
N ALA A 31 -3.07 -3.49 -17.15
CA ALA A 31 -3.34 -4.41 -18.25
C ALA A 31 -4.01 -3.74 -19.46
N LYS A 32 -4.77 -2.65 -19.24
CA LYS A 32 -5.38 -1.87 -20.32
C LYS A 32 -4.36 -0.97 -21.01
N ASP A 33 -3.68 -0.14 -20.22
CA ASP A 33 -2.66 0.79 -20.70
C ASP A 33 -1.71 1.20 -19.55
N PRO A 34 -0.47 0.68 -19.55
CA PRO A 34 0.54 1.01 -18.56
C PRO A 34 0.90 2.50 -18.49
N THR A 35 0.68 3.25 -19.57
CA THR A 35 1.06 4.67 -19.69
C THR A 35 -0.09 5.62 -19.37
N SER A 36 -1.27 5.08 -19.10
CA SER A 36 -2.46 5.90 -18.86
C SER A 36 -2.39 6.67 -17.54
N PRO A 37 -3.07 7.83 -17.46
CA PRO A 37 -3.26 8.54 -16.20
C PRO A 37 -3.96 7.69 -15.12
N ALA A 38 -4.83 6.74 -15.52
CA ALA A 38 -5.52 5.85 -14.60
C ALA A 38 -4.55 4.85 -13.92
N THR A 39 -3.60 4.31 -14.67
CA THR A 39 -2.52 3.48 -14.13
C THR A 39 -1.61 4.27 -13.18
N ALA A 40 -1.24 5.50 -13.55
CA ALA A 40 -0.45 6.37 -12.67
C ALA A 40 -1.21 6.73 -11.38
N SER A 41 -2.51 6.99 -11.48
CA SER A 41 -3.37 7.31 -10.33
C SER A 41 -3.55 6.10 -9.40
N SER A 42 -3.83 4.91 -9.93
CA SER A 42 -3.97 3.69 -9.13
C SER A 42 -2.67 3.31 -8.41
N ARG A 43 -1.52 3.45 -9.08
CA ARG A 43 -0.20 3.32 -8.44
C ARG A 43 0.00 4.32 -7.30
N SER A 44 -0.37 5.58 -7.51
CA SER A 44 -0.25 6.62 -6.48
C SER A 44 -1.12 6.33 -5.26
N ASN A 45 -2.30 5.76 -5.45
CA ASN A 45 -3.18 5.36 -4.35
C ASN A 45 -2.55 4.24 -3.50
N MET A 46 -1.87 3.28 -4.12
CA MET A 46 -1.13 2.24 -3.38
C MET A 46 -0.01 2.83 -2.52
N ILE A 47 0.76 3.78 -3.05
CA ILE A 47 1.82 4.48 -2.31
C ILE A 47 1.22 5.29 -1.15
N ALA A 48 0.11 6.00 -1.39
CA ALA A 48 -0.58 6.76 -0.37
C ALA A 48 -1.10 5.85 0.77
N LEU A 49 -1.64 4.67 0.45
CA LEU A 49 -2.07 3.71 1.47
C LEU A 49 -0.90 3.28 2.37
N CYS A 50 0.24 2.87 1.79
CA CYS A 50 1.43 2.50 2.57
C CYS A 50 1.90 3.66 3.47
N HIS A 51 1.86 4.90 2.97
CA HIS A 51 2.24 6.07 3.74
C HIS A 51 1.24 6.35 4.89
N SER A 52 -0.06 6.20 4.65
CA SER A 52 -1.10 6.32 5.69
C SER A 52 -0.94 5.26 6.78
N ILE A 53 -0.67 4.01 6.41
CA ILE A 53 -0.44 2.92 7.37
C ILE A 53 0.81 3.21 8.20
N ASN A 54 1.89 3.68 7.58
CA ASN A 54 3.10 4.06 8.31
C ASN A 54 2.85 5.17 9.33
N GLN A 55 2.04 6.17 8.99
CA GLN A 55 1.72 7.27 9.90
C GLN A 55 0.83 6.85 11.07
N ILE A 56 -0.12 5.94 10.85
CA ILE A 56 -1.11 5.56 11.88
C ILE A 56 -0.57 4.43 12.76
N TYR A 57 0.06 3.43 12.16
CA TYR A 57 0.41 2.18 12.82
C TYR A 57 1.92 1.90 12.88
N GLY A 58 2.72 2.71 12.19
CA GLY A 58 4.17 2.60 12.18
C GLY A 58 4.74 1.76 11.04
N LYS A 59 6.07 1.74 10.99
CA LYS A 59 6.83 1.23 9.84
C LYS A 59 6.67 -0.28 9.61
N ALA A 60 6.56 -1.08 10.66
CA ALA A 60 6.44 -2.53 10.55
C ALA A 60 5.18 -2.91 9.75
N ALA A 61 4.04 -2.29 10.08
CA ALA A 61 2.78 -2.48 9.38
C ALA A 61 2.82 -2.05 7.93
N ALA A 62 3.42 -0.88 7.66
CA ALA A 62 3.53 -0.37 6.31
C ALA A 62 4.37 -1.30 5.43
N LEU A 63 5.40 -1.93 6.02
CA LEU A 63 6.26 -2.88 5.33
C LEU A 63 5.55 -4.21 5.05
N GLU A 64 4.73 -4.70 5.99
CA GLU A 64 3.89 -5.89 5.79
C GLU A 64 2.89 -5.71 4.64
N VAL A 65 2.19 -4.57 4.60
CA VAL A 65 1.25 -4.26 3.52
C VAL A 65 1.99 -4.01 2.19
N ALA A 66 3.13 -3.31 2.20
CA ALA A 66 3.93 -3.12 1.00
C ALA A 66 4.43 -4.45 0.40
N ASN A 67 4.83 -5.42 1.24
CA ASN A 67 5.22 -6.75 0.78
C ASN A 67 4.04 -7.49 0.13
N SER A 68 2.83 -7.33 0.68
CA SER A 68 1.61 -7.95 0.16
C SER A 68 1.16 -7.36 -1.19
N LEU A 69 1.51 -6.10 -1.45
CA LEU A 69 1.20 -5.40 -2.69
C LEU A 69 2.16 -5.75 -3.85
N GLY A 70 3.21 -6.54 -3.61
CA GLY A 70 4.30 -6.75 -4.56
C GLY A 70 5.12 -5.48 -4.77
N SER A 71 6.31 -5.57 -5.38
CA SER A 71 7.27 -4.45 -5.53
C SER A 71 6.83 -3.32 -6.47
N VAL A 72 5.53 -2.98 -6.52
CA VAL A 72 5.03 -1.70 -7.08
C VAL A 72 5.68 -0.49 -6.38
N THR A 73 6.23 -0.71 -5.18
CA THR A 73 6.89 0.26 -4.30
C THR A 73 8.43 0.35 -4.44
N ASP A 74 9.06 -0.13 -5.52
CA ASP A 74 10.49 0.14 -5.79
C ASP A 74 10.83 1.67 -5.93
N ALA A 75 9.88 2.55 -5.64
CA ALA A 75 10.04 4.00 -5.55
C ALA A 75 9.73 4.55 -4.14
N ILE A 76 10.08 3.85 -3.07
CA ILE A 76 10.31 4.53 -1.79
C ILE A 76 11.73 5.08 -1.84
N PRO A 77 11.96 6.40 -2.02
CA PRO A 77 13.29 6.94 -1.86
C PRO A 77 13.71 6.72 -0.41
N THR A 78 14.76 5.92 -0.21
CA THR A 78 15.61 5.99 0.97
C THR A 78 16.30 7.34 0.94
N ASP A 79 15.65 8.36 1.50
CA ASP A 79 16.33 9.57 1.93
C ASP A 79 16.93 9.26 3.31
N GLU A 80 18.27 9.27 3.37
CA GLU A 80 19.11 9.27 4.58
C GLU A 80 19.14 10.68 5.19
#